data_AF-A0A5R9J2I0-F1
#
_entry.id   AF-A0A5R9J2I0-F1
#
_cell.length_a   1.000
_cell.length_b   1.000
_cell.length_c   1.000
_cell.angle_alpha   90.00
_cell.angle_beta   90.00
_cell.angle_gamma   90.00
#
_symmetry.space_group_name_H-M   'P 1'
#
loop_
_entity.id
_entity.type
_entity.pdbx_description
1 polymer ?
#
loop_
_entity_poly.entity_id
_entity_poly.type
_entity_poly.pdbx_seq_one_letter_code
_entity_poly.pdbx_strand_id
1 'polypeptide(L)'
;MARRVFFSFHYQRDVWRINQIRNLTEIIGTAAAGFQDASLWEEAKKKGDANIKKMIDAALYNTSVTVVFIGNMTAGRKFINYEIEKSIARDNGIVGVQIHHLKNHEGEIDMAGRTPALLTSNNLPVYKYTDQDALKKYIEAAAKKVGK
;
A
#
# COMPACT_ATOMS: atom_id res chain seq x y z
N MET A 1 -6.08 -8.92 18.86
CA MET A 1 -6.02 -9.79 17.65
C MET A 1 -5.25 -9.02 16.59
N ALA A 2 -4.27 -9.64 15.93
CA ALA A 2 -3.43 -8.90 14.97
C ALA A 2 -4.21 -8.59 13.68
N ARG A 3 -4.21 -7.32 13.25
CA ARG A 3 -4.99 -6.86 12.09
C ARG A 3 -4.24 -7.12 10.80
N ARG A 4 -4.89 -7.73 9.81
CA ARG A 4 -4.30 -7.99 8.49
C ARG A 4 -4.53 -6.80 7.57
N VAL A 5 -3.44 -6.27 7.02
CA VAL A 5 -3.42 -5.03 6.25
C VAL A 5 -2.69 -5.26 4.94
N PHE A 6 -3.31 -4.88 3.83
CA PHE A 6 -2.69 -4.90 2.51
C PHE A 6 -1.88 -3.63 2.26
N PHE A 7 -0.62 -3.77 1.86
CA PHE A 7 0.28 -2.67 1.56
C PHE A 7 0.43 -2.55 0.04
N SER A 8 -0.11 -1.46 -0.50
CA SER A 8 -0.03 -1.06 -1.90
C SER A 8 1.06 0.00 -2.05
N PHE A 9 2.08 -0.27 -2.86
CA PHE A 9 3.21 0.64 -3.07
C PHE A 9 3.93 0.34 -4.38
N HIS A 10 4.84 1.23 -4.78
CA HIS A 10 5.66 1.00 -5.96
C HIS A 10 6.88 0.14 -5.64
N TYR A 11 6.85 -1.14 -6.04
CA TYR A 11 7.90 -2.13 -5.74
C TYR A 11 9.32 -1.70 -6.10
N GLN A 12 9.57 -1.09 -7.28
CA GLN A 12 10.94 -0.78 -7.69
C GLN A 12 11.59 0.34 -6.87
N ARG A 13 10.81 1.31 -6.36
CA ARG A 13 11.38 2.49 -5.67
C ARG A 13 11.14 2.49 -4.18
N ASP A 14 10.01 1.95 -3.74
CA ASP A 14 9.51 2.16 -2.39
C ASP A 14 9.59 0.91 -1.51
N VAL A 15 9.92 -0.27 -2.07
CA VAL A 15 10.06 -1.52 -1.28
C VAL A 15 11.01 -1.34 -0.10
N TRP A 16 12.12 -0.62 -0.30
CA TRP A 16 13.07 -0.33 0.76
C TRP A 16 12.47 0.54 1.88
N ARG A 17 11.77 1.61 1.50
CA ARG A 17 11.08 2.52 2.44
C ARG A 17 10.02 1.77 3.23
N ILE A 18 9.25 0.91 2.56
CA ILE A 18 8.24 0.06 3.21
C ILE A 18 8.90 -0.93 4.19
N ASN A 19 10.05 -1.50 3.84
CA ASN A 19 10.76 -2.42 4.73
C ASN A 19 11.17 -1.81 6.07
N GLN A 20 11.37 -0.49 6.12
CA GLN A 20 11.65 0.24 7.37
C GLN A 20 10.40 0.37 8.27
N ILE A 21 9.22 0.51 7.67
CA ILE A 21 7.98 0.86 8.39
C ILE A 21 6.97 -0.29 8.51
N ARG A 22 7.19 -1.40 7.80
CA ARG A 22 6.28 -2.56 7.77
C ARG A 22 6.21 -3.31 9.10
N ASN A 23 7.25 -3.21 9.93
CA ASN A 23 7.32 -3.97 11.19
C ASN A 23 6.56 -3.23 12.29
N LEU A 24 5.25 -3.46 12.34
CA LEU A 24 4.34 -2.85 13.30
C LEU A 24 3.83 -3.93 14.25
N THR A 25 3.99 -3.71 15.55
CA THR A 25 3.36 -4.58 16.57
C THR A 25 1.86 -4.59 16.35
N GLU A 26 1.24 -5.78 16.35
CA GLU A 26 -0.22 -6.01 16.21
C GLU A 26 -0.80 -5.81 14.80
N ILE A 27 0.03 -5.55 13.79
CA ILE A 27 -0.39 -5.47 12.39
C ILE A 27 0.40 -6.46 11.54
N ILE A 28 -0.33 -7.28 10.79
CA ILE A 28 0.24 -8.22 9.82
C ILE A 28 0.09 -7.56 8.44
N GLY A 29 1.17 -6.94 7.98
CA GLY A 29 1.28 -6.41 6.62
C GLY A 29 1.39 -7.53 5.58
N THR A 30 0.66 -7.42 4.48
CA THR A 30 0.78 -8.29 3.29
C THR A 30 0.87 -7.44 2.04
N ALA A 31 1.56 -7.91 1.00
CA ALA A 31 1.71 -7.21 -0.26
C ALA A 31 1.62 -8.21 -1.43
N ALA A 32 1.16 -7.75 -2.60
CA ALA A 32 0.89 -8.60 -3.76
C ALA A 32 2.07 -9.49 -4.19
N ALA A 33 3.30 -8.97 -4.16
CA ALA A 33 4.53 -9.73 -4.44
C ALA A 33 5.44 -9.88 -3.21
N GLY A 34 4.88 -9.71 -2.01
CA GLY A 34 5.65 -9.67 -0.76
C GLY A 34 6.48 -8.40 -0.61
N PHE A 35 7.44 -8.41 0.30
CA PHE A 35 8.23 -7.21 0.66
C PHE A 35 9.72 -7.32 0.35
N GLN A 36 10.13 -8.44 -0.24
CA GLN A 36 11.55 -8.74 -0.48
C GLN A 36 11.91 -8.63 -1.95
N ASP A 37 10.99 -8.98 -2.86
CA ASP A 37 11.38 -9.28 -4.22
C ASP A 37 10.54 -8.50 -5.25
N ALA A 38 11.15 -7.43 -5.79
CA ALA A 38 10.60 -6.71 -6.93
C ALA A 38 10.65 -7.55 -8.22
N SER A 39 11.49 -8.58 -8.27
CA SER A 39 11.61 -9.50 -9.41
C SER A 39 10.35 -10.36 -9.54
N LEU A 40 9.75 -10.85 -8.45
CA LEU A 40 8.46 -11.54 -8.47
C LEU A 40 7.36 -10.69 -9.12
N TRP A 41 7.35 -9.39 -8.84
CA TRP A 41 6.44 -8.45 -9.47
C TRP A 41 6.71 -8.30 -10.97
N GLU A 42 7.98 -8.13 -11.36
CA GLU A 42 8.37 -8.02 -12.77
C GLU A 42 8.14 -9.34 -13.54
N GLU A 43 8.35 -10.50 -12.92
CA GLU A 43 8.01 -11.81 -13.49
C GLU A 43 6.51 -11.96 -13.69
N ALA A 44 5.70 -11.57 -12.69
CA ALA A 44 4.25 -11.56 -12.81
C ALA A 44 3.81 -10.64 -13.96
N LYS A 45 4.49 -9.50 -14.13
CA LYS A 45 4.25 -8.55 -15.22
C LYS A 45 4.58 -9.15 -16.58
N LYS A 46 5.69 -9.90 -16.69
CA LYS A 46 6.07 -10.65 -17.90
C LYS A 46 5.06 -11.76 -18.22
N LYS A 47 4.52 -12.42 -17.20
CA LYS A 47 3.46 -13.45 -17.33
C LYS A 47 2.08 -12.85 -17.68
N GLY A 48 1.96 -11.53 -17.74
CA GLY A 48 0.77 -10.81 -18.19
C GLY A 48 -0.10 -10.26 -17.06
N ASP A 49 -0.89 -9.26 -17.41
CA ASP A 49 -1.69 -8.47 -16.46
C ASP A 49 -2.68 -9.30 -15.63
N ALA A 50 -3.20 -10.39 -16.21
CA ALA A 50 -4.12 -11.30 -15.51
C ALA A 50 -3.46 -11.98 -14.30
N ASN A 51 -2.16 -12.29 -14.37
CA ASN A 51 -1.44 -12.92 -13.27
C ASN A 51 -1.20 -11.94 -12.12
N ILE A 52 -0.83 -10.69 -12.43
CA ILE A 52 -0.70 -9.65 -11.41
C ILE A 52 -2.04 -9.41 -10.70
N LYS A 53 -3.14 -9.31 -11.46
CA LYS A 53 -4.48 -9.15 -10.88
C LYS A 53 -4.82 -10.30 -9.92
N LYS A 54 -4.58 -11.55 -10.32
CA LYS A 54 -4.77 -12.72 -9.45
C LYS A 54 -3.91 -12.66 -8.18
N MET A 55 -2.65 -12.24 -8.30
CA MET A 55 -1.75 -12.08 -7.14
C MET A 55 -2.27 -11.00 -6.18
N ILE A 56 -2.73 -9.87 -6.72
CA ILE A 56 -3.36 -8.81 -5.93
C ILE A 56 -4.63 -9.33 -5.23
N ASP A 57 -5.52 -10.00 -5.97
CA ASP A 57 -6.76 -10.56 -5.40
C ASP A 57 -6.47 -11.57 -4.28
N ALA A 58 -5.43 -12.38 -4.42
CA ALA A 58 -5.00 -13.33 -3.39
C ALA A 58 -4.38 -12.63 -2.18
N ALA A 59 -3.56 -11.60 -2.38
CA ALA A 59 -2.95 -10.86 -1.28
C ALA A 59 -3.94 -9.95 -0.53
N LEU A 60 -4.99 -9.47 -1.21
CA LEU A 60 -6.13 -8.77 -0.60
C LEU A 60 -7.05 -9.73 0.17
N TYR A 61 -6.98 -11.04 -0.09
CA TYR A 61 -7.79 -12.01 0.63
C TYR A 61 -7.42 -12.03 2.11
N ASN A 62 -8.44 -12.07 2.98
CA ASN A 62 -8.26 -12.02 4.43
C ASN A 62 -7.53 -10.74 4.91
N THR A 63 -7.76 -9.61 4.25
CA THR A 63 -7.31 -8.29 4.70
C THR A 63 -8.52 -7.42 5.05
N SER A 64 -8.33 -6.52 6.02
CA SER A 64 -9.39 -5.63 6.50
C SER A 64 -9.18 -4.19 6.05
N VAL A 65 -7.91 -3.80 5.86
CA VAL A 65 -7.48 -2.45 5.51
C VAL A 65 -6.46 -2.53 4.40
N THR A 66 -6.50 -1.55 3.49
CA THR A 66 -5.53 -1.32 2.44
C THR A 66 -4.83 0.02 2.68
N VAL A 67 -3.52 -0.01 2.84
CA VAL A 67 -2.67 1.18 2.95
C VAL A 67 -2.00 1.42 1.61
N VAL A 68 -2.26 2.57 1.01
CA VAL A 68 -1.64 3.01 -0.24
C VAL A 68 -0.49 3.95 0.08
N PHE A 69 0.74 3.49 -0.09
CA PHE A 69 1.91 4.30 0.14
C PHE A 69 2.25 5.15 -1.08
N ILE A 70 2.17 6.46 -0.88
CA ILE A 70 2.32 7.48 -1.93
C ILE A 70 3.79 7.93 -1.94
N GLY A 71 4.55 7.38 -2.88
CA GLY A 71 5.85 7.87 -3.31
C GLY A 71 5.73 8.70 -4.59
N ASN A 72 6.86 9.18 -5.10
CA ASN A 72 6.94 10.09 -6.25
C ASN A 72 6.19 9.56 -7.50
N MET A 73 6.29 8.26 -7.76
CA MET A 73 5.74 7.61 -8.97
C MET A 73 4.60 6.61 -8.68
N THR A 74 3.92 6.73 -7.54
CA THR A 74 2.80 5.83 -7.19
C THR A 74 1.53 6.17 -7.98
N ALA A 75 1.22 7.45 -8.16
CA ALA A 75 0.01 7.87 -8.87
C ALA A 75 0.09 7.60 -10.39
N GLY A 76 -1.05 7.21 -10.97
CA GLY A 76 -1.18 6.93 -12.41
C GLY A 76 -0.80 5.50 -12.81
N ARG A 77 -0.47 4.63 -11.85
CA ARG A 77 -0.12 3.23 -12.12
C ARG A 77 -1.37 2.36 -12.23
N LYS A 78 -1.46 1.60 -13.32
CA LYS A 78 -2.59 0.70 -13.60
C LYS A 78 -2.89 -0.29 -12.47
N PHE A 79 -1.85 -0.84 -11.83
CA PHE A 79 -2.02 -1.84 -10.78
C PHE A 79 -2.36 -1.24 -9.42
N ILE A 80 -1.84 -0.06 -9.10
CA ILE A 80 -2.24 0.68 -7.89
C ILE A 80 -3.73 1.03 -7.98
N ASN A 81 -4.18 1.46 -9.16
CA ASN A 81 -5.61 1.74 -9.38
C ASN A 81 -6.45 0.47 -9.15
N TYR A 82 -6.01 -0.66 -9.71
CA TYR A 82 -6.67 -1.93 -9.52
C TYR A 82 -6.73 -2.38 -8.05
N GLU A 83 -5.64 -2.21 -7.30
CA GLU A 83 -5.58 -2.53 -5.86
C GLU A 83 -6.60 -1.70 -5.07
N ILE A 84 -6.71 -0.40 -5.37
CA ILE A 84 -7.70 0.49 -4.74
C ILE A 84 -9.12 0.05 -5.11
N GLU A 85 -9.43 -0.13 -6.39
CA GLU A 85 -10.75 -0.56 -6.86
C GLU A 85 -11.18 -1.88 -6.22
N LYS A 86 -10.28 -2.86 -6.16
CA LYS A 86 -10.54 -4.16 -5.52
C LYS A 86 -10.70 -4.06 -4.01
N SER A 87 -9.98 -3.15 -3.37
CA SER A 87 -10.13 -2.90 -1.93
C SER A 87 -11.49 -2.28 -1.63
N ILE A 88 -11.95 -1.33 -2.46
CA ILE A 88 -13.28 -0.72 -2.35
C ILE A 88 -14.35 -1.80 -2.53
N ALA A 89 -14.22 -2.64 -3.57
CA ALA A 89 -15.16 -3.73 -3.85
C ALA A 89 -15.23 -4.81 -2.75
N ARG A 90 -14.27 -4.83 -1.82
CA ARG A 90 -14.19 -5.76 -0.68
C ARG A 90 -14.57 -5.10 0.65
N ASP A 91 -15.04 -3.86 0.61
CA ASP A 91 -15.31 -3.04 1.80
C ASP A 91 -14.10 -2.99 2.75
N ASN A 92 -12.89 -2.93 2.19
CA ASN A 92 -11.70 -2.72 3.00
C ASN A 92 -11.57 -1.24 3.35
N GLY A 93 -11.11 -0.95 4.56
CA GLY A 93 -10.75 0.41 4.95
C GLY A 93 -9.56 0.85 4.10
N ILE A 94 -9.62 2.01 3.45
CA ILE A 94 -8.51 2.49 2.61
C ILE A 94 -7.92 3.77 3.19
N VAL A 95 -6.60 3.83 3.25
CA VAL A 95 -5.87 5.02 3.68
C VAL A 95 -4.62 5.25 2.84
N GLY A 96 -4.42 6.49 2.40
CA GLY A 96 -3.20 6.92 1.74
C GLY A 96 -2.15 7.38 2.74
N VAL A 97 -0.89 6.99 2.55
CA VAL A 97 0.22 7.38 3.43
C VAL A 97 1.40 7.86 2.60
N GLN A 98 1.79 9.12 2.74
CA GLN A 98 2.93 9.69 2.01
C GLN A 98 4.25 9.30 2.68
N ILE A 99 5.15 8.69 1.91
CA ILE A 99 6.44 8.14 2.37
C ILE A 99 7.66 8.76 1.69
N HIS A 100 7.47 9.83 0.92
CA HIS A 100 8.54 10.48 0.15
C HIS A 100 9.74 10.94 1.01
N HIS A 101 9.51 11.31 2.26
CA HIS A 101 10.55 11.75 3.20
C HIS A 101 11.35 10.59 3.82
N LEU A 102 10.94 9.33 3.60
CA LEU A 102 11.73 8.17 4.03
C LEU A 102 12.92 7.98 3.09
N LYS A 103 14.05 7.64 3.68
CA LYS A 103 15.30 7.40 2.94
C LYS A 103 15.25 6.07 2.19
N ASN A 104 15.69 6.05 0.94
CA ASN A 104 15.96 4.79 0.22
C ASN A 104 17.22 4.10 0.77
N HIS A 105 17.64 3.03 0.09
CA HIS A 105 18.87 2.30 0.42
C HIS A 105 20.15 3.14 0.34
N GLU A 106 20.15 4.21 -0.46
CA GLU A 106 21.25 5.16 -0.64
C GLU A 106 21.20 6.33 0.37
N GLY A 107 20.19 6.38 1.24
CA GLY A 107 20.04 7.46 2.22
C GLY A 107 19.31 8.70 1.68
N GLU A 108 18.77 8.63 0.48
CA GLU A 108 18.13 9.75 -0.23
C GLU A 108 16.61 9.79 -0.03
N ILE A 109 16.08 11.00 0.11
CA ILE A 109 14.64 11.26 0.13
C ILE A 109 14.12 11.47 -1.29
N ASP A 110 12.87 11.09 -1.55
CA ASP A 110 12.22 11.33 -2.85
C ASP A 110 11.32 12.57 -2.77
N MET A 111 10.88 13.08 -3.92
CA MET A 111 9.90 14.15 -3.99
C MET A 111 8.50 13.65 -3.63
N ALA A 112 7.67 14.53 -3.07
CA ALA A 112 6.27 14.23 -2.84
C ALA A 112 5.56 13.92 -4.17
N GLY A 113 5.15 12.66 -4.33
CA GLY A 113 4.35 12.25 -5.48
C GLY A 113 2.92 12.74 -5.39
N ARG A 114 2.28 12.78 -6.55
CA ARG A 114 0.84 13.09 -6.63
C ARG A 114 0.06 12.03 -5.86
N THR A 115 -1.00 12.44 -5.18
CA THR A 115 -1.97 11.50 -4.62
C THR A 115 -2.69 10.77 -5.77
N PRO A 116 -2.82 9.44 -5.73
CA PRO A 116 -3.63 8.69 -6.68
C PRO A 116 -5.05 9.27 -6.77
N ALA A 117 -5.50 9.55 -8.00
CA ALA A 117 -6.80 10.19 -8.24
C ALA A 117 -7.96 9.43 -7.57
N LEU A 118 -7.90 8.09 -7.54
CA LEU A 118 -8.91 7.27 -6.89
C LEU A 118 -9.02 7.53 -5.38
N LEU A 119 -7.94 7.87 -4.68
CA LEU A 119 -8.02 8.23 -3.27
C LEU A 119 -8.79 9.55 -3.09
N THR A 120 -8.45 10.56 -3.90
CA THR A 120 -9.11 11.86 -3.86
C THR A 120 -10.58 11.76 -4.29
N SER A 121 -10.88 11.03 -5.37
CA SER A 121 -12.23 10.86 -5.90
C SER A 121 -13.16 10.11 -4.95
N ASN A 122 -12.63 9.15 -4.17
CA ASN A 122 -13.41 8.41 -3.17
C ASN A 122 -13.38 9.08 -1.79
N ASN A 123 -12.86 10.31 -1.69
CA ASN A 123 -12.74 11.08 -0.45
C ASN A 123 -12.08 10.27 0.69
N LEU A 124 -11.06 9.48 0.33
CA LEU A 124 -10.30 8.62 1.23
C LEU A 124 -9.24 9.43 1.97
N PRO A 125 -8.99 9.14 3.25
CA PRO A 125 -8.03 9.90 4.04
C PRO A 125 -6.61 9.68 3.52
N VAL A 126 -5.85 10.76 3.42
CA VAL A 126 -4.44 10.73 3.03
C VAL A 126 -3.64 11.46 4.10
N TYR A 127 -2.68 10.76 4.70
CA TYR A 127 -1.82 11.29 5.75
C TYR A 127 -0.37 11.27 5.31
N LYS A 128 0.45 12.08 5.98
CA LYS A 128 1.91 11.97 5.90
C LYS A 128 2.38 10.96 6.94
N TYR A 129 3.27 10.05 6.56
CA TYR A 129 3.91 9.18 7.54
C TYR A 129 4.75 10.04 8.52
N THR A 130 4.68 9.73 9.81
CA THR A 130 5.46 10.41 10.85
C THR A 130 6.21 9.37 11.66
N ASP A 131 5.48 8.40 12.18
CA ASP A 131 5.97 7.37 13.07
C ASP A 131 5.06 6.13 12.99
N GLN A 132 5.52 5.04 13.60
CA GLN A 132 4.79 3.78 13.60
C GLN A 132 3.43 3.89 14.30
N ASP A 133 3.32 4.62 15.40
CA ASP A 133 2.08 4.76 16.18
C ASP A 133 1.00 5.51 15.38
N ALA A 134 1.38 6.59 14.71
CA ALA A 134 0.52 7.30 13.77
C ALA A 134 0.02 6.38 12.65
N LEU A 135 0.91 5.57 12.07
CA LEU A 135 0.51 4.60 11.04
C LEU A 135 -0.51 3.59 11.56
N LYS A 136 -0.34 3.09 12.80
CA LYS A 136 -1.34 2.21 13.44
C LYS A 136 -2.68 2.92 13.57
N LYS A 137 -2.68 4.15 14.10
CA LYS A 137 -3.90 4.97 14.25
C LYS A 137 -4.64 5.17 12.92
N TYR A 138 -3.90 5.45 11.84
CA TYR A 138 -4.49 5.62 10.51
C TYR A 138 -5.12 4.32 9.99
N ILE A 139 -4.47 3.19 10.19
CA ILE A 139 -4.98 1.86 9.83
C ILE A 139 -6.25 1.54 10.63
N GLU A 140 -6.23 1.78 11.93
CA GLU A 140 -7.40 1.54 12.80
C GLU A 140 -8.57 2.45 12.47
N ALA A 141 -8.32 3.72 12.19
CA ALA A 141 -9.35 4.67 11.76
C ALA A 141 -9.99 4.22 10.43
N ALA A 142 -9.19 3.74 9.48
CA ALA A 142 -9.69 3.20 8.22
C ALA A 142 -10.53 1.93 8.44
N ALA A 143 -10.12 1.02 9.31
CA ALA A 143 -10.89 -0.17 9.68
C ALA A 143 -12.25 0.19 10.30
N LYS A 144 -12.25 1.08 11.29
CA LYS A 144 -13.47 1.55 11.96
C LYS A 144 -14.47 2.18 11.00
N LYS A 145 -13.98 2.90 9.99
CA LYS A 145 -14.83 3.55 8.97
C LYS A 145 -15.64 2.55 8.14
N VAL A 146 -15.14 1.32 7.98
CA VAL A 146 -15.82 0.23 7.27
C VAL A 146 -16.44 -0.81 8.21
N GLY A 147 -16.47 -0.55 9.52
CA GLY A 147 -17.05 -1.46 10.51
C GLY A 147 -16.24 -2.75 10.77
N LYS A 148 -14.93 -2.73 10.50
CA LYS A 148 -13.98 -3.86 10.70
C LYS A 148 -12.96 -3.59 11.82
#